data_AF-A0A9E5THA7-F1
#
_entry.id   AF-A0A9E5THA7-F1
#
_cell.length_a   1.000
_cell.length_b   1.000
_cell.length_c   1.000
_cell.angle_alpha   90.00
_cell.angle_beta   90.00
_cell.angle_gamma   90.00
#
_symmetry.space_group_name_H-M   'P 1'
#
loop_
_entity.id
_entity.type
_entity.pdbx_description
1 polymer ?
#
loop_
_entity_poly.entity_id
_entity_poly.type
_entity_poly.pdbx_seq_one_letter_code
_entity_poly.pdbx_strand_id
1 'polypeptide(L)'
;MPWVFGNNGNWQAPHDFENILASTCGPEGYRGLWTGETSWSDACVTEALEIFKRMFEYVNEDYPALTNTDAVQYLVGDQGAMFIMGDWTNGLFQSIEYTDYGWAPVPGTQGVFVGLS
;
A
#
# COMPACT_ATOMS: atom_id res chain seq x y z
N MET A 1 -2.40 -2.35 15.63
CA MET A 1 -3.39 -1.93 14.61
C MET A 1 -3.35 -2.87 13.41
N PRO A 2 -4.44 -2.99 12.63
CA PRO A 2 -4.43 -3.84 11.44
C PRO A 2 -3.48 -3.32 10.35
N TRP A 3 -3.41 -2.01 10.14
CA TRP A 3 -2.60 -1.38 9.09
C TRP A 3 -1.57 -0.43 9.66
N VAL A 4 -0.31 -0.62 9.29
CA VAL A 4 0.79 0.30 9.57
C VAL A 4 0.91 1.27 8.41
N PHE A 5 1.08 2.57 8.70
CA PHE A 5 1.18 3.60 7.68
C PHE A 5 2.09 4.75 8.13
N GLY A 6 2.93 5.22 7.22
CA GLY A 6 3.74 6.43 7.39
C GLY A 6 3.65 7.28 6.14
N ASN A 7 3.22 8.54 6.26
CA ASN A 7 2.93 9.40 5.11
C ASN A 7 3.59 10.78 5.21
N ASN A 8 4.66 10.94 6.01
CA ASN A 8 5.40 12.20 6.08
C ASN A 8 5.94 12.63 4.69
N GLY A 9 6.29 11.65 3.85
CA GLY A 9 6.78 11.88 2.49
C GLY A 9 5.70 12.20 1.45
N ASN A 10 4.40 12.09 1.79
CA ASN A 10 3.23 12.25 0.92
C ASN A 10 3.17 11.35 -0.33
N TRP A 11 4.15 10.49 -0.57
CA TRP A 11 4.18 9.57 -1.71
C TRP A 11 3.61 8.18 -1.36
N GLN A 12 3.50 7.88 -0.07
CA GLN A 12 3.01 6.60 0.42
C GLN A 12 1.52 6.43 0.21
N ALA A 13 0.74 7.47 0.45
CA ALA A 13 -0.68 7.46 0.13
C ALA A 13 -0.96 7.09 -1.34
N PRO A 14 -0.32 7.72 -2.35
CA PRO A 14 -0.51 7.30 -3.73
C PRO A 14 0.09 5.92 -4.04
N HIS A 15 1.14 5.47 -3.33
CA HIS A 15 1.72 4.12 -3.45
C HIS A 15 0.77 3.01 -2.96
N ASP A 16 0.11 3.22 -1.82
CA ASP A 16 -0.95 2.31 -1.37
C ASP A 16 -2.12 2.34 -2.37
N PHE A 17 -2.48 3.54 -2.84
CA PHE A 17 -3.63 3.72 -3.73
C PHE A 17 -3.45 3.06 -5.11
N GLU A 18 -2.26 3.05 -5.71
CA GLU A 18 -2.02 2.36 -6.98
C GLU A 18 -2.28 0.85 -6.91
N ASN A 19 -1.97 0.23 -5.76
CA ASN A 19 -2.25 -1.19 -5.55
C ASN A 19 -3.75 -1.46 -5.45
N ILE A 20 -4.50 -0.57 -4.80
CA ILE A 20 -5.96 -0.68 -4.67
C ILE A 20 -6.63 -0.44 -6.04
N LEU A 21 -6.12 0.50 -6.84
CA LEU A 21 -6.55 0.70 -8.23
C LEU A 21 -6.30 -0.56 -9.06
N ALA A 22 -5.11 -1.16 -8.97
CA ALA A 22 -4.81 -2.41 -9.67
C ALA A 22 -5.72 -3.56 -9.23
N SER A 23 -6.06 -3.65 -7.94
CA SER A 23 -6.97 -4.67 -7.40
C SER A 23 -8.40 -4.52 -7.92
N THR A 24 -8.90 -3.30 -8.07
CA THR A 24 -10.32 -3.02 -8.39
C THR A 24 -10.55 -2.89 -9.89
N CYS A 25 -9.65 -2.21 -10.61
CA CYS A 25 -9.75 -2.02 -12.06
C CYS A 25 -9.14 -3.20 -12.85
N GLY A 26 -8.38 -4.08 -12.18
CA GLY A 26 -7.61 -5.13 -12.83
C GLY A 26 -6.45 -4.56 -13.67
N PRO A 27 -5.59 -5.44 -14.23
CA PRO A 27 -4.37 -5.02 -14.91
C PRO A 27 -4.61 -4.21 -16.19
N GLU A 28 -5.66 -4.52 -16.96
CA GLU A 28 -6.02 -3.76 -18.16
C GLU A 28 -6.61 -2.40 -17.82
N GLY A 29 -7.59 -2.34 -16.90
CA GLY A 29 -8.20 -1.09 -16.47
C GLY A 29 -7.18 -0.14 -15.81
N TYR A 30 -6.32 -0.68 -14.95
CA TYR A 30 -5.25 0.11 -14.33
C TYR A 30 -4.30 0.71 -15.37
N ARG A 31 -3.87 -0.05 -16.39
CA ARG A 31 -3.06 0.49 -17.49
C ARG A 31 -3.84 1.54 -18.30
N GLY A 32 -5.13 1.30 -18.52
CA GLY A 32 -6.02 2.18 -19.25
C GLY A 32 -6.17 3.56 -18.61
N LEU A 33 -6.00 3.70 -17.29
CA LEU A 33 -6.03 5.00 -16.61
C LEU A 33 -4.92 5.95 -17.09
N TRP A 34 -3.77 5.40 -17.51
CA TRP A 34 -2.62 6.15 -17.98
C TRP A 34 -2.68 6.48 -19.47
N THR A 35 -3.42 5.68 -20.25
CA THR A 35 -3.61 5.88 -21.70
C THR A 35 -4.90 6.66 -22.02
N GLY A 36 -5.81 6.77 -21.06
CA GLY A 36 -7.14 7.35 -21.24
C GLY A 36 -8.19 6.36 -21.74
N GLU A 37 -7.85 5.08 -21.92
CA GLU A 37 -8.79 4.02 -22.28
C GLU A 37 -9.75 3.68 -21.12
N THR A 38 -9.30 3.88 -19.87
CA THR A 38 -10.13 3.80 -18.67
C THR A 38 -10.29 5.20 -18.09
N SER A 39 -11.54 5.58 -17.79
CA SER A 39 -11.84 6.88 -17.21
C SER A 39 -11.51 6.91 -15.72
N TRP A 40 -10.96 8.02 -15.24
CA TRP A 40 -10.83 8.26 -13.79
C TRP A 40 -12.18 8.41 -13.06
N SER A 41 -13.29 8.52 -13.80
CA SER A 41 -14.65 8.49 -13.27
C SER A 41 -15.31 7.11 -13.36
N ASP A 42 -14.57 6.07 -13.72
CA ASP A 42 -15.10 4.70 -13.78
C ASP A 42 -15.49 4.18 -12.39
N ALA A 43 -16.41 3.21 -12.35
CA ALA A 43 -16.86 2.58 -11.12
C ALA A 43 -15.71 1.91 -10.36
N CYS A 44 -14.72 1.33 -11.06
CA CYS A 44 -13.58 0.70 -10.41
C CYS A 44 -12.73 1.70 -9.60
N VAL A 45 -12.58 2.94 -10.09
CA VAL A 45 -11.85 4.00 -9.38
C VAL A 45 -12.64 4.48 -8.15
N THR A 46 -13.96 4.55 -8.27
CA THR A 46 -14.83 4.88 -7.13
C THR A 46 -14.72 3.82 -6.04
N GLU A 47 -14.73 2.54 -6.41
CA GLU A 47 -14.52 1.42 -5.48
C GLU A 47 -13.13 1.50 -4.81
N ALA A 48 -12.08 1.82 -5.58
CA ALA A 48 -10.74 2.00 -5.04
C ALA A 48 -10.68 3.11 -3.98
N LEU A 49 -11.34 4.24 -4.25
CA LEU A 49 -11.38 5.37 -3.32
C LEU A 49 -12.13 5.04 -2.03
N GLU A 50 -13.24 4.30 -2.11
CA GLU A 50 -13.98 3.87 -0.92
C GLU A 50 -13.18 2.84 -0.08
N ILE A 51 -12.44 1.93 -0.72
CA ILE A 51 -11.52 1.02 -0.02
C ILE A 51 -10.41 1.83 0.65
N PHE A 52 -9.77 2.75 -0.07
CA PHE A 52 -8.68 3.56 0.46
C PHE A 52 -9.13 4.41 1.65
N LYS A 53 -10.30 5.06 1.53
CA LYS A 53 -10.94 5.78 2.64
C LYS A 53 -11.17 4.89 3.85
N ARG A 54 -11.66 3.65 3.65
CA ARG A 54 -11.88 2.70 4.74
C ARG A 54 -10.57 2.24 5.38
N MET A 55 -9.47 2.16 4.64
CA MET A 55 -8.16 1.82 5.22
C MET A 55 -7.73 2.81 6.31
N PHE A 56 -8.07 4.10 6.16
CA PHE A 56 -7.79 5.12 7.19
C PHE A 56 -8.52 4.89 8.52
N GLU A 57 -9.53 4.00 8.58
CA GLU A 57 -10.13 3.57 9.85
C GLU A 57 -9.23 2.60 10.63
N TYR A 58 -8.19 2.04 10.00
CA TYR A 58 -7.33 0.99 10.56
C TYR A 58 -5.87 1.39 10.73
N VAL A 59 -5.47 2.59 10.30
CA VAL A 59 -4.10 3.08 10.38
C VAL A 59 -3.74 3.62 11.76
N ASN A 60 -2.45 3.66 12.08
CA ASN A 60 -1.92 4.37 13.26
C ASN A 60 -2.17 5.88 13.17
N GLU A 61 -2.59 6.54 14.27
CA GLU A 61 -3.00 7.95 14.26
C GLU A 61 -1.88 8.94 13.93
N ASP A 62 -0.64 8.60 14.24
CA ASP A 62 0.56 9.41 14.04
C ASP A 62 1.15 9.29 12.63
N TYR A 63 0.49 8.54 11.72
CA TYR A 63 0.94 8.31 10.35
C TYR A 63 1.40 9.57 9.58
N PRO A 64 0.81 10.78 9.76
CA PRO A 64 1.26 11.96 9.00
C PRO A 64 2.68 12.40 9.38
N ALA A 65 3.16 12.05 10.58
CA ALA A 65 4.48 12.42 11.08
C ALA A 65 5.56 11.38 10.77
N LEU A 66 5.17 10.14 10.44
CA LEU A 66 6.11 9.03 10.29
C LEU A 66 6.63 8.89 8.86
N THR A 67 7.93 8.61 8.74
CA THR A 67 8.49 8.02 7.52
C THR A 67 8.16 6.53 7.44
N ASN A 68 8.45 5.87 6.32
CA ASN A 68 8.26 4.41 6.19
C ASN A 68 9.12 3.64 7.16
N THR A 69 10.38 4.08 7.31
CA THR A 69 11.34 3.46 8.21
C THR A 69 10.88 3.58 9.66
N ASP A 70 10.26 4.70 10.03
CA ASP A 70 9.67 4.89 11.35
C ASP A 70 8.42 4.02 11.53
N ALA A 71 7.53 4.00 10.53
CA ALA A 71 6.30 3.20 10.57
C ALA A 71 6.58 1.70 10.69
N VAL A 72 7.62 1.19 10.04
CA VAL A 72 8.04 -0.23 10.12
C VAL A 72 8.34 -0.67 11.57
N GLN A 73 8.68 0.24 12.48
CA GLN A 73 8.88 -0.10 13.89
C GLN A 73 7.61 -0.64 14.56
N TYR A 74 6.41 -0.27 14.07
CA TYR A 74 5.17 -0.85 14.56
C TYR A 74 5.06 -2.34 14.24
N LEU A 75 5.57 -2.80 13.09
CA LEU A 75 5.62 -4.24 12.78
C LEU A 75 6.62 -4.95 13.68
N VAL A 76 7.84 -4.42 13.78
CA VAL A 76 8.92 -5.01 14.58
C VAL A 76 8.56 -5.10 16.07
N GLY A 77 7.78 -4.15 16.57
CA GLY A 77 7.34 -4.09 17.97
C GLY A 77 6.05 -4.85 18.28
N ASP A 78 5.54 -5.69 17.38
CA ASP A 78 4.24 -6.38 17.51
C ASP A 78 3.04 -5.43 17.72
N GLN A 79 3.17 -4.17 17.28
CA GLN A 79 2.12 -3.16 17.42
C GLN A 79 1.24 -3.06 16.17
N GLY A 80 1.70 -3.55 15.03
CA GLY A 80 1.00 -3.55 13.74
C GLY A 80 1.05 -4.92 13.04
N ALA A 81 0.13 -5.17 12.11
CA ALA A 81 0.02 -6.47 11.44
C ALA A 81 0.41 -6.47 9.95
N MET A 82 0.09 -5.40 9.21
CA MET A 82 0.27 -5.33 7.75
C MET A 82 0.82 -3.96 7.34
N PHE A 83 1.56 -3.93 6.23
CA PHE A 83 2.16 -2.73 5.64
C PHE A 83 2.28 -2.94 4.12
N ILE A 84 1.61 -2.13 3.30
CA ILE A 84 1.92 -2.05 1.86
C ILE A 84 3.15 -1.18 1.72
N MET A 85 4.15 -1.69 1.01
CA MET A 85 5.33 -0.95 0.62
C MET A 85 6.09 -1.75 -0.43
N GLY A 86 6.94 -1.07 -1.21
CA GLY A 86 7.82 -1.76 -2.16
C GLY A 86 8.82 -2.72 -1.48
N ASP A 87 9.37 -3.61 -2.31
CA ASP A 87 10.28 -4.69 -1.91
C ASP A 87 11.56 -4.21 -1.22
N TRP A 88 11.93 -2.93 -1.34
CA TRP A 88 13.01 -2.31 -0.57
C TRP A 88 12.83 -2.44 0.94
N THR A 89 11.60 -2.65 1.42
CA THR A 89 11.31 -2.94 2.83
C THR A 89 11.97 -4.23 3.32
N ASN A 90 12.13 -5.24 2.45
CA ASN A 90 12.92 -6.43 2.77
C ASN A 90 14.39 -6.06 3.05
N GLY A 91 14.97 -5.14 2.29
CA GLY A 91 16.31 -4.61 2.55
C GLY A 91 16.41 -3.92 3.91
N LEU A 92 15.37 -3.17 4.30
CA LEU A 92 15.30 -2.58 5.64
C LEU A 92 15.25 -3.66 6.73
N PHE A 93 14.39 -4.67 6.62
CA PHE A 93 14.32 -5.76 7.59
C PHE A 93 15.64 -6.52 7.73
N GLN A 94 16.33 -6.79 6.62
CA GLN A 94 17.66 -7.40 6.65
C GLN A 94 18.68 -6.53 7.38
N SER A 95 18.64 -5.20 7.20
CA SER A 95 19.59 -4.30 7.85
C SER A 95 19.47 -4.24 9.37
N ILE A 96 18.31 -4.62 9.91
CA ILE A 96 18.03 -4.69 11.36
C ILE A 96 17.92 -6.14 11.86
N GLU A 97 18.31 -7.12 11.05
CA GLU A 97 18.25 -8.56 11.36
C GLU A 97 16.84 -9.06 11.76
N TYR A 98 15.79 -8.37 11.31
CA TYR A 98 14.41 -8.76 11.57
C TYR A 98 14.00 -9.89 10.62
N THR A 99 13.51 -11.00 11.17
CA THR A 99 13.21 -12.23 10.42
C THR A 99 11.79 -12.75 10.59
N ASP A 100 11.01 -12.19 11.52
CA ASP A 100 9.64 -12.63 11.80
C ASP A 100 8.63 -11.87 10.93
N TYR A 101 8.69 -12.08 9.62
CA TYR A 101 7.75 -11.50 8.66
C TYR A 101 7.50 -12.41 7.47
N GLY A 102 6.37 -12.17 6.81
CA GLY A 102 6.05 -12.72 5.50
C GLY A 102 5.64 -11.61 4.56
N TRP A 103 5.38 -11.97 3.30
CA TRP A 103 4.83 -11.06 2.30
C TRP A 103 3.77 -11.79 1.47
N ALA A 104 2.83 -11.02 0.94
CA ALA A 104 1.83 -11.46 0.00
C ALA A 104 1.49 -10.30 -0.94
N PRO A 105 1.06 -10.57 -2.18
CA PRO A 105 0.51 -9.52 -3.03
C PRO A 105 -0.74 -8.94 -2.38
N VAL A 106 -0.99 -7.65 -2.64
CA VAL A 106 -2.27 -7.01 -2.29
C VAL A 106 -3.42 -7.87 -2.83
N PRO A 107 -4.51 -8.08 -2.07
CA PRO A 107 -5.65 -8.86 -2.55
C PRO A 107 -6.10 -8.38 -3.94
N GLY A 108 -6.37 -9.29 -4.87
CA GLY A 108 -6.75 -8.94 -6.24
C GLY A 108 -5.61 -8.58 -7.20
N THR A 109 -4.35 -8.49 -6.74
CA THR A 109 -3.19 -8.17 -7.60
C THR A 109 -2.28 -9.37 -7.89
N GLN A 110 -2.75 -10.60 -7.65
CA GLN A 110 -1.98 -11.81 -7.93
C GLN A 110 -1.60 -11.88 -9.43
N GLY A 111 -0.29 -11.99 -9.72
CA GLY A 111 0.23 -12.01 -11.10
C GLY A 111 0.30 -10.64 -11.78
N VAL A 112 -0.01 -9.55 -11.07
CA VAL A 112 0.12 -8.18 -11.55
C VAL A 112 1.37 -7.56 -10.91
N PHE A 113 2.28 -7.04 -11.73
CA PHE A 113 3.38 -6.21 -11.25
C PHE A 113 2.94 -4.74 -11.30
N VAL A 114 2.85 -4.11 -10.13
CA VAL A 114 2.63 -2.66 -9.99
C VAL A 114 4.00 -2.05 -9.74
N GLY A 115 4.46 -1.18 -10.64
CA GLY A 115 5.81 -0.62 -10.52
C GLY A 115 5.95 0.19 -9.24
N LEU A 116 7.04 -0.05 -8.48
CA LEU A 116 7.29 0.46 -7.12
C LEU A 116 6.64 -0.33 -5.98
N SER A 117 5.87 -1.39 -6.27
CA SER A 117 5.16 -2.19 -5.27
C SER A 117 5.61 -3.65 -5.25
#